data_AF-A0A1R4G4P3-F1
#
_entry.id   AF-A0A1R4G4P3-F1
#
_cell.length_a   1.000
_cell.length_b   1.000
_cell.length_c   1.000
_cell.angle_alpha   90.00
_cell.angle_beta   90.00
_cell.angle_gamma   90.00
#
_symmetry.space_group_name_H-M   'P 1'
#
loop_
_entity.id
_entity.type
_entity.pdbx_description
1 polymer ?
#
loop_
_entity_poly.entity_id
_entity_poly.type
_entity_poly.pdbx_seq_one_letter_code
_entity_poly.pdbx_strand_id
1 'polypeptide(L)'
;MEKKLVADIFVRINSEGVNLKAYDYILTWLSVFWPEGRDRIEHFARSSRMTPERASEIDGQKVDWTPTNPYLAVETGHLVRVMVAVGQNRAKLIDAYANLQAKDRTTGQVDGEKQERELEKLRQALPIVTDRINWTEFIRSIQTAGFRSHAGITSNMNVVASYVVFLLGRTRFAVELTRLRNLVARWFFMAQLTGRYTGSSESQIQKDLDMFSEIEVGDADGFAHLVGRTLEVSVTNDFWEFNVPQSLVSSSYKLSPVYQCYLAALNFLDADMFMLKMKVREWMDPALPAVKGLEGHHIFPRHYQESVLGITDTKRINQVANFAPTDWHTNLQISDRDPADYWPELVAERGGDTTWMDKQRYWHALPEDWYLLPYDEFLEQRRRLIAAVTRDAFERLCRGSDVQPALSVEVPQEAATDEASLSTLVGEGYLMPGDQLDPVDPEWVVDAVVTDDGTIQIDGIHEFDSLDDAARYLEVTNVSGFEFWALEQDGGLAPLAEVMANGPRDR
;
A
#
# COMPACT_ATOMS: atom_id res chain seq x y z
N MET A 1 -43.82 25.52 3.03
CA MET A 1 -43.11 25.05 4.24
C MET A 1 -41.67 25.46 4.07
N GLU A 2 -41.08 26.19 5.01
CA GLU A 2 -39.69 26.65 4.91
C GLU A 2 -38.77 25.42 4.79
N LYS A 3 -37.91 25.34 3.76
CA LYS A 3 -37.04 24.16 3.50
C LYS A 3 -36.32 23.67 4.76
N LYS A 4 -35.88 24.61 5.60
CA LYS A 4 -35.29 24.36 6.91
C LYS A 4 -36.18 23.56 7.87
N LEU A 5 -37.46 23.94 8.00
CA LEU A 5 -38.40 23.25 8.87
C LEU A 5 -38.57 21.79 8.44
N VAL A 6 -38.49 21.50 7.13
CA VAL A 6 -38.51 20.13 6.61
C VAL A 6 -37.25 19.36 7.03
N ALA A 7 -36.06 19.96 6.90
CA ALA A 7 -34.81 19.31 7.34
C ALA A 7 -34.81 19.03 8.85
N ASP A 8 -35.18 20.02 9.67
CA ASP A 8 -35.21 19.89 11.14
C ASP A 8 -36.27 18.86 11.60
N ILE A 9 -37.45 18.83 10.96
CA ILE A 9 -38.48 17.81 11.21
C ILE A 9 -37.95 16.43 10.81
N PHE A 10 -37.28 16.29 9.67
CA PHE A 10 -36.77 15.01 9.19
C PHE A 10 -35.69 14.44 10.12
N VAL A 11 -34.77 15.28 10.59
CA VAL A 11 -33.76 14.90 11.61
C VAL A 11 -34.45 14.46 12.89
N ARG A 12 -35.43 15.25 13.37
CA ARG A 12 -36.11 14.97 14.64
C ARG A 12 -36.90 13.65 14.58
N ILE A 13 -37.66 13.43 13.52
CA ILE A 13 -38.43 12.19 13.31
C ILE A 13 -37.49 10.98 13.21
N ASN A 14 -36.39 11.07 12.46
CA ASN A 14 -35.44 9.95 12.35
C ASN A 14 -34.70 9.66 13.66
N SER A 15 -34.43 10.70 14.48
CA SER A 15 -33.78 10.54 15.77
C SER A 15 -34.66 9.89 16.85
N GLU A 16 -35.98 9.90 16.70
CA GLU A 16 -36.93 9.27 17.64
C GLU A 16 -36.99 7.74 17.50
N GLY A 17 -36.43 7.18 16.41
CA GLY A 17 -36.41 5.73 16.15
C GLY A 17 -35.02 5.08 16.01
N VAL A 18 -33.98 5.84 15.62
CA VAL A 18 -32.60 5.36 15.44
C VAL A 18 -31.60 6.44 15.88
N ASN A 19 -30.54 6.06 16.61
CA ASN A 19 -29.43 6.97 16.93
C ASN A 19 -28.68 7.37 15.65
N LEU A 20 -28.93 8.59 15.16
CA LEU A 20 -28.22 9.18 14.02
C LEU A 20 -26.75 9.47 14.38
N LYS A 21 -25.84 9.15 13.46
CA LYS A 21 -24.43 9.54 13.58
C LYS A 21 -24.26 11.00 13.14
N ALA A 22 -23.18 11.64 13.58
CA ALA A 22 -22.95 13.07 13.31
C ALA A 22 -22.97 13.45 11.81
N TYR A 23 -22.52 12.56 10.92
CA TYR A 23 -22.59 12.80 9.47
C TYR A 23 -24.00 12.69 8.89
N ASP A 24 -24.91 11.93 9.51
CA ASP A 24 -26.29 11.77 9.04
C ASP A 24 -27.05 13.11 9.09
N TYR A 25 -26.80 13.91 10.13
CA TYR A 25 -27.34 15.27 10.25
C TYR A 25 -26.94 16.14 9.06
N ILE A 26 -25.67 16.05 8.64
CA ILE A 26 -25.16 16.81 7.48
C ILE A 26 -25.80 16.28 6.19
N LEU A 27 -25.87 14.96 5.99
CA LEU A 27 -26.49 14.38 4.78
C LEU A 27 -27.98 14.72 4.67
N THR A 28 -28.73 14.67 5.76
CA THR A 28 -30.14 15.09 5.79
C THR A 28 -30.29 16.57 5.45
N TRP A 29 -29.40 17.41 5.95
CA TRP A 29 -29.41 18.83 5.62
C TRP A 29 -29.09 19.05 4.13
N LEU A 30 -28.09 18.35 3.59
CA LEU A 30 -27.74 18.41 2.17
C LEU A 30 -28.89 17.97 1.26
N SER A 31 -29.71 16.97 1.63
CA SER A 31 -30.92 16.61 0.85
C SER A 31 -31.87 17.77 0.57
N VAL A 32 -31.87 18.79 1.42
CA VAL A 32 -32.81 19.90 1.33
C VAL A 32 -32.19 21.11 0.66
N PHE A 33 -30.92 21.38 0.96
CA PHE A 33 -30.22 22.60 0.52
C PHE A 33 -29.29 22.38 -0.67
N TRP A 34 -28.84 21.14 -0.91
CA TRP A 34 -27.99 20.77 -2.04
C TRP A 34 -28.12 19.26 -2.39
N PRO A 35 -29.27 18.84 -2.96
CA PRO A 35 -29.54 17.43 -3.28
C PRO A 35 -28.48 16.81 -4.20
N GLU A 36 -27.98 17.57 -5.17
CA GLU A 36 -27.00 17.10 -6.16
C GLU A 36 -25.66 16.73 -5.48
N GLY A 37 -25.26 17.48 -4.45
CA GLY A 37 -24.08 17.16 -3.66
C GLY A 37 -24.24 15.87 -2.86
N ARG A 38 -25.43 15.66 -2.28
CA ARG A 38 -25.75 14.40 -1.59
C ARG A 38 -25.72 13.22 -2.56
N ASP A 39 -26.34 13.34 -3.72
CA ASP A 39 -26.38 12.27 -4.73
C ASP A 39 -24.97 11.90 -5.18
N ARG A 40 -24.09 12.88 -5.37
CA ARG A 40 -22.68 12.63 -5.72
C ARG A 40 -21.90 11.91 -4.60
N ILE A 41 -22.17 12.24 -3.33
CA ILE A 41 -21.58 11.53 -2.18
C ILE A 41 -22.05 10.07 -2.15
N GLU A 42 -23.35 9.84 -2.29
CA GLU A 42 -23.94 8.49 -2.29
C GLU A 42 -23.44 7.67 -3.48
N HIS A 43 -23.38 8.27 -4.67
CA HIS A 43 -22.86 7.64 -5.87
C HIS A 43 -21.39 7.23 -5.69
N PHE A 44 -20.50 8.12 -5.25
CA PHE A 44 -19.09 7.78 -5.05
C PHE A 44 -18.90 6.65 -4.03
N ALA A 45 -19.63 6.71 -2.90
CA ALA A 45 -19.56 5.66 -1.88
C ALA A 45 -20.04 4.30 -2.42
N ARG A 46 -21.16 4.28 -3.16
CA ARG A 46 -21.69 3.07 -3.81
C ARG A 46 -20.71 2.52 -4.86
N SER A 47 -20.19 3.37 -5.73
CA SER A 47 -19.28 3.00 -6.82
C SER A 47 -17.93 2.47 -6.30
N SER A 48 -17.53 2.82 -5.06
CA SER A 48 -16.29 2.29 -4.44
C SER A 48 -16.29 0.78 -4.19
N ARG A 49 -17.43 0.10 -4.38
CA ARG A 49 -17.63 -1.33 -4.10
C ARG A 49 -17.81 -2.17 -5.36
N MET A 50 -17.58 -1.57 -6.53
CA MET A 50 -17.83 -2.20 -7.82
C MET A 50 -16.72 -1.84 -8.80
N THR A 51 -16.38 -2.81 -9.65
CA THR A 51 -15.48 -2.55 -10.77
C THR A 51 -16.18 -1.69 -11.84
N PRO A 52 -15.44 -1.03 -12.74
CA PRO A 52 -16.02 -0.27 -13.86
C PRO A 52 -16.96 -1.12 -14.72
N GLU A 53 -16.64 -2.40 -14.95
CA GLU A 53 -17.47 -3.34 -15.71
C GLU A 53 -18.81 -3.55 -15.00
N ARG A 54 -18.77 -3.85 -13.69
CA ARG A 54 -19.99 -4.07 -12.91
C ARG A 54 -20.83 -2.80 -12.80
N ALA A 55 -20.20 -1.64 -12.67
CA ALA A 55 -20.90 -0.35 -12.69
C ALA A 55 -21.58 -0.11 -14.05
N SER A 56 -20.90 -0.43 -15.15
CA SER A 56 -21.44 -0.29 -16.51
C SER A 56 -22.69 -1.16 -16.74
N GLU A 57 -22.67 -2.40 -16.24
CA GLU A 57 -23.82 -3.31 -16.29
C GLU A 57 -25.03 -2.77 -15.53
N ILE A 58 -24.82 -2.19 -14.34
CA ILE A 58 -25.89 -1.66 -13.49
C ILE A 58 -26.49 -0.38 -14.07
N ASP A 59 -25.63 0.54 -14.53
CA ASP A 59 -26.05 1.86 -14.99
C ASP A 59 -26.53 1.83 -16.47
N GLY A 60 -26.32 0.73 -17.20
CA GLY A 60 -26.72 0.57 -18.60
C GLY A 60 -25.95 1.48 -19.58
N GLN A 61 -24.82 2.04 -19.13
CA GLN A 61 -23.95 2.92 -19.88
C GLN A 61 -22.49 2.64 -19.51
N LYS A 62 -21.55 2.97 -20.41
CA LYS A 62 -20.12 2.73 -20.17
C LYS A 62 -19.62 3.56 -18.99
N VAL A 63 -19.06 2.90 -17.99
CA VAL A 63 -18.34 3.48 -16.86
C VAL A 63 -16.87 3.08 -16.99
N ASP A 64 -15.99 4.05 -17.24
CA ASP A 64 -14.55 3.81 -17.44
C ASP A 64 -13.74 3.79 -16.14
N TRP A 65 -14.33 4.23 -15.02
CA TRP A 65 -13.62 4.34 -13.75
C TRP A 65 -14.58 4.30 -12.57
N THR A 66 -14.15 3.64 -11.50
CA THR A 66 -14.80 3.68 -10.18
C THR A 66 -13.75 3.91 -9.08
N PRO A 67 -14.14 4.42 -7.90
CA PRO A 67 -13.21 4.61 -6.77
C PRO A 67 -12.88 3.29 -6.04
N THR A 68 -13.09 2.14 -6.70
CA THR A 68 -12.76 0.83 -6.15
C THR A 68 -11.28 0.73 -5.79
N ASN A 69 -10.99 0.10 -4.66
CA ASN A 69 -9.64 -0.03 -4.12
C ASN A 69 -9.61 -1.16 -3.07
N PRO A 70 -8.45 -1.76 -2.78
CA PRO A 70 -8.36 -2.88 -1.84
C PRO A 70 -8.36 -2.45 -0.36
N TYR A 71 -8.30 -1.15 -0.05
CA TYR A 71 -8.01 -0.61 1.28
C TYR A 71 -9.23 -0.13 2.06
N LEU A 72 -10.26 0.36 1.37
CA LEU A 72 -11.41 0.97 2.02
C LEU A 72 -12.64 0.89 1.12
N ALA A 73 -13.67 0.19 1.60
CA ALA A 73 -15.02 0.36 1.08
C ALA A 73 -15.54 1.72 1.58
N VAL A 74 -15.64 2.69 0.68
CA VAL A 74 -15.99 4.07 1.05
C VAL A 74 -17.46 4.12 1.52
N GLU A 75 -17.69 4.87 2.58
CA GLU A 75 -19.03 5.16 3.11
C GLU A 75 -19.29 6.67 2.98
N THR A 76 -20.56 7.06 2.92
CA THR A 76 -20.96 8.47 2.83
C THR A 76 -20.39 9.30 3.99
N GLY A 77 -20.34 8.72 5.19
CA GLY A 77 -19.71 9.34 6.36
C GLY A 77 -18.20 9.61 6.19
N HIS A 78 -17.47 8.79 5.44
CA HIS A 78 -16.07 9.05 5.11
C HIS A 78 -15.94 10.31 4.23
N LEU A 79 -16.72 10.38 3.15
CA LEU A 79 -16.70 11.52 2.23
C LEU A 79 -17.14 12.82 2.91
N VAL A 80 -18.17 12.77 3.76
CA VAL A 80 -18.61 13.94 4.54
C VAL A 80 -17.48 14.45 5.44
N ARG A 81 -16.72 13.56 6.10
CA ARG A 81 -15.57 13.94 6.93
C ARG A 81 -14.49 14.63 6.11
N VAL A 82 -14.12 14.06 4.95
CA VAL A 82 -13.08 14.65 4.09
C VAL A 82 -13.54 15.99 3.53
N MET A 83 -14.79 16.07 3.05
CA MET A 83 -15.38 17.29 2.49
C MET A 83 -15.45 18.42 3.52
N VAL A 84 -15.87 18.12 4.76
CA VAL A 84 -15.91 19.10 5.85
C VAL A 84 -14.49 19.51 6.27
N ALA A 85 -13.55 18.57 6.34
CA ALA A 85 -12.16 18.87 6.68
C ALA A 85 -11.50 19.78 5.63
N VAL A 86 -11.67 19.48 4.35
CA VAL A 86 -11.09 20.27 3.24
C VAL A 86 -11.81 21.61 3.06
N GLY A 87 -13.14 21.62 3.10
CA GLY A 87 -13.93 22.83 2.82
C GLY A 87 -14.04 23.79 4.01
N GLN A 88 -14.29 23.28 5.21
CA GLN A 88 -14.52 24.10 6.40
C GLN A 88 -13.33 24.13 7.37
N ASN A 89 -12.23 23.42 7.07
CA ASN A 89 -11.08 23.27 7.97
C ASN A 89 -11.52 22.78 9.38
N ARG A 90 -12.44 21.81 9.40
CA ARG A 90 -13.11 21.32 10.60
C ARG A 90 -13.15 19.79 10.62
N ALA A 91 -12.89 19.17 11.76
CA ALA A 91 -12.99 17.71 11.91
C ALA A 91 -14.22 17.25 12.72
N LYS A 92 -14.65 18.06 13.68
CA LYS A 92 -15.84 17.77 14.50
C LYS A 92 -17.11 18.03 13.70
N LEU A 93 -17.79 16.95 13.30
CA LEU A 93 -18.95 17.04 12.40
C LEU A 93 -20.15 17.76 13.04
N ILE A 94 -20.33 17.65 14.35
CA ILE A 94 -21.40 18.38 15.06
C ILE A 94 -21.18 19.90 14.94
N ASP A 95 -19.94 20.35 15.04
CA ASP A 95 -19.61 21.76 14.90
C ASP A 95 -19.77 22.23 13.44
N ALA A 96 -19.38 21.40 12.48
CA ALA A 96 -19.59 21.66 11.06
C ALA A 96 -21.08 21.78 10.72
N TYR A 97 -21.91 20.89 11.27
CA TYR A 97 -23.36 20.95 11.13
C TYR A 97 -23.93 22.23 11.74
N ALA A 98 -23.49 22.63 12.93
CA ALA A 98 -23.92 23.88 13.55
C ALA A 98 -23.56 25.12 12.69
N ASN A 99 -22.41 25.09 12.01
CA ASN A 99 -22.02 26.15 11.07
C ASN A 99 -22.94 26.19 9.84
N LEU A 100 -23.28 25.04 9.25
CA LEU A 100 -24.23 24.95 8.13
C LEU A 100 -25.63 25.44 8.51
N GLN A 101 -26.08 25.18 9.73
CA GLN A 101 -27.35 25.71 10.22
C GLN A 101 -27.32 27.23 10.40
N ALA A 102 -26.13 27.82 10.63
CA ALA A 102 -25.91 29.24 10.90
C ALA A 102 -26.92 29.85 11.88
N LYS A 103 -27.32 29.06 12.88
CA LYS A 103 -28.36 29.40 13.85
C LYS A 103 -27.74 30.07 15.06
N ASP A 104 -28.22 31.25 15.41
CA ASP A 104 -27.86 31.91 16.65
C ASP A 104 -28.40 31.09 17.84
N ARG A 105 -27.51 30.77 18.80
CA ARG A 105 -27.85 29.92 19.94
C ARG A 105 -28.78 30.59 20.95
N THR A 106 -28.82 31.92 20.97
CA THR A 106 -29.58 32.74 21.91
C THR A 106 -30.93 33.13 21.33
N THR A 107 -30.95 33.60 20.08
CA THR A 107 -32.16 34.11 19.43
C THR A 107 -32.88 33.06 18.59
N GLY A 108 -32.20 31.96 18.23
CA GLY A 108 -32.71 30.93 17.35
C GLY A 108 -32.87 31.36 15.88
N GLN A 109 -32.53 32.62 15.55
CA GLN A 109 -32.57 33.16 14.19
C GLN A 109 -31.47 32.55 13.33
N VAL A 110 -31.71 32.47 12.03
CA VAL A 110 -30.76 31.93 11.05
C VAL A 110 -30.19 33.07 10.24
N ASP A 111 -28.86 33.08 10.13
CA ASP A 111 -28.13 33.92 9.18
C ASP A 111 -28.05 33.19 7.84
N GLY A 112 -28.93 33.56 6.90
CA GLY A 112 -29.01 32.96 5.57
C GLY A 112 -27.74 33.18 4.73
N GLU A 113 -27.06 34.31 4.88
CA GLU A 113 -25.82 34.57 4.15
C GLU A 113 -24.68 33.70 4.67
N LYS A 114 -24.57 33.55 6.00
CA LYS A 114 -23.57 32.65 6.60
C LYS A 114 -23.83 31.20 6.22
N GLN A 115 -25.10 30.79 6.21
CA GLN A 115 -25.49 29.45 5.74
C GLN A 115 -25.03 29.20 4.30
N GLU A 116 -25.29 30.13 3.38
CA GLU A 116 -24.87 29.99 1.98
C GLU A 116 -23.34 29.97 1.85
N ARG A 117 -22.61 30.80 2.60
CA ARG A 117 -21.14 30.77 2.63
C ARG A 117 -20.58 29.43 3.12
N GLU A 118 -21.17 28.85 4.15
CA GLU A 118 -20.73 27.54 4.68
C GLU A 118 -21.10 26.38 3.74
N LEU A 119 -22.22 26.48 3.03
CA LEU A 119 -22.58 25.52 1.98
C LEU A 119 -21.65 25.62 0.77
N GLU A 120 -21.29 26.84 0.36
CA GLU A 120 -20.42 27.06 -0.79
C GLU A 120 -19.02 26.45 -0.58
N LYS A 121 -18.50 26.48 0.65
CA LYS A 121 -17.28 25.74 1.01
C LYS A 121 -17.38 24.24 0.73
N LEU A 122 -18.54 23.62 0.99
CA LEU A 122 -18.75 22.21 0.68
C LEU A 122 -18.93 21.98 -0.82
N ARG A 123 -19.58 22.91 -1.54
CA ARG A 123 -19.70 22.85 -3.01
C ARG A 123 -18.34 22.89 -3.71
N GLN A 124 -17.40 23.66 -3.17
CA GLN A 124 -16.03 23.73 -3.67
C GLN A 124 -15.20 22.49 -3.29
N ALA A 125 -15.42 21.94 -2.09
CA ALA A 125 -14.66 20.78 -1.61
C ALA A 125 -15.06 19.46 -2.29
N LEU A 126 -16.36 19.20 -2.50
CA LEU A 126 -16.81 17.89 -2.99
C LEU A 126 -16.20 17.48 -4.35
N PRO A 127 -16.08 18.37 -5.35
CA PRO A 127 -15.41 18.05 -6.60
C PRO A 127 -13.95 17.61 -6.41
N ILE A 128 -13.23 18.23 -5.48
CA ILE A 128 -11.84 17.87 -5.14
C ILE A 128 -11.79 16.50 -4.47
N VAL A 129 -12.69 16.25 -3.51
CA VAL A 129 -12.74 15.01 -2.72
C VAL A 129 -13.12 13.80 -3.57
N THR A 130 -13.97 14.00 -4.57
CA THR A 130 -14.46 12.94 -5.45
C THR A 130 -13.78 12.93 -6.82
N ASP A 131 -12.69 13.69 -6.98
CA ASP A 131 -11.91 13.69 -8.20
C ASP A 131 -11.19 12.36 -8.40
N ARG A 132 -11.24 11.83 -9.63
CA ARG A 132 -10.68 10.52 -9.96
C ARG A 132 -9.16 10.47 -9.82
N ILE A 133 -8.48 11.56 -10.16
CA ILE A 133 -7.01 11.62 -10.16
C ILE A 133 -6.55 11.73 -8.71
N ASN A 134 -7.16 12.61 -7.92
CA ASN A 134 -6.85 12.76 -6.50
C ASN A 134 -7.04 11.44 -5.75
N TRP A 135 -8.17 10.74 -5.96
CA TRP A 135 -8.42 9.47 -5.31
C TRP A 135 -7.40 8.40 -5.74
N THR A 136 -7.17 8.24 -7.04
CA THR A 136 -6.26 7.22 -7.57
C THR A 136 -4.82 7.42 -7.07
N GLU A 137 -4.33 8.67 -7.07
CA GLU A 137 -2.98 8.99 -6.60
C GLU A 137 -2.83 8.87 -5.07
N PHE A 138 -3.89 9.16 -4.33
CA PHE A 138 -3.91 8.88 -2.90
C PHE A 138 -3.82 7.38 -2.61
N ILE A 139 -4.57 6.54 -3.33
CA ILE A 139 -4.50 5.08 -3.21
C ILE A 139 -3.09 4.56 -3.55
N ARG A 140 -2.44 5.13 -4.57
CA ARG A 140 -1.03 4.85 -4.89
C ARG A 140 -0.08 5.20 -3.73
N SER A 141 -0.38 6.25 -2.96
CA SER A 141 0.42 6.61 -1.77
C SER A 141 0.36 5.51 -0.69
N ILE A 142 -0.81 4.87 -0.50
CA ILE A 142 -0.95 3.73 0.43
C ILE A 142 -0.19 2.50 -0.10
N GLN A 143 -0.24 2.25 -1.41
CA GLN A 143 0.54 1.19 -2.07
C GLN A 143 2.04 1.39 -1.87
N THR A 144 2.54 2.62 -2.07
CA THR A 144 3.96 2.98 -1.84
C THR A 144 4.40 2.68 -0.41
N ALA A 145 3.52 2.82 0.58
CA ALA A 145 3.82 2.48 1.97
C ALA A 145 3.88 0.96 2.26
N GLY A 146 3.66 0.10 1.27
CA GLY A 146 3.76 -1.36 1.38
C GLY A 146 2.46 -2.08 1.81
N PHE A 147 1.37 -1.34 2.02
CA PHE A 147 0.07 -1.95 2.36
C PHE A 147 -0.57 -2.56 1.11
N ARG A 148 -1.23 -3.72 1.26
CA ARG A 148 -1.84 -4.44 0.11
C ARG A 148 -3.36 -4.51 0.14
N SER A 149 -3.96 -4.57 1.33
CA SER A 149 -5.41 -4.71 1.49
C SER A 149 -5.91 -4.13 2.80
N HIS A 150 -7.24 -4.04 2.94
CA HIS A 150 -7.93 -3.60 4.15
C HIS A 150 -7.58 -4.46 5.38
N ALA A 151 -7.23 -5.74 5.19
CA ALA A 151 -6.81 -6.62 6.28
C ALA A 151 -5.54 -6.12 7.02
N GLY A 152 -4.71 -5.34 6.34
CA GLY A 152 -3.53 -4.68 6.91
C GLY A 152 -3.80 -3.33 7.57
N ILE A 153 -5.04 -2.85 7.58
CA ILE A 153 -5.41 -1.53 8.08
C ILE A 153 -6.23 -1.70 9.36
N THR A 154 -5.71 -1.17 10.48
CA THR A 154 -6.38 -1.34 11.79
C THR A 154 -7.44 -0.28 12.06
N SER A 155 -7.49 0.79 11.26
CA SER A 155 -8.51 1.83 11.36
C SER A 155 -8.79 2.48 10.00
N ASN A 156 -10.06 2.49 9.59
CA ASN A 156 -10.51 3.22 8.41
C ASN A 156 -10.20 4.73 8.51
N MET A 157 -10.11 5.27 9.74
CA MET A 157 -9.79 6.69 9.93
C MET A 157 -8.34 7.04 9.57
N ASN A 158 -7.42 6.07 9.54
CA ASN A 158 -6.08 6.29 9.01
C ASN A 158 -6.13 6.63 7.51
N VAL A 159 -6.99 5.94 6.75
CA VAL A 159 -7.20 6.21 5.32
C VAL A 159 -7.88 7.56 5.14
N VAL A 160 -8.98 7.81 5.86
CA VAL A 160 -9.76 9.06 5.74
C VAL A 160 -8.92 10.29 6.09
N ALA A 161 -8.20 10.26 7.21
CA ALA A 161 -7.38 11.39 7.65
C ALA A 161 -6.17 11.61 6.72
N SER A 162 -5.51 10.53 6.26
CA SER A 162 -4.39 10.66 5.32
C SER A 162 -4.86 11.18 3.96
N TYR A 163 -6.10 10.88 3.54
CA TYR A 163 -6.66 11.47 2.33
C TYR A 163 -6.88 12.97 2.47
N VAL A 164 -7.32 13.45 3.64
CA VAL A 164 -7.38 14.90 3.93
C VAL A 164 -5.99 15.52 3.78
N VAL A 165 -4.95 14.92 4.36
CA VAL A 165 -3.57 15.43 4.25
C VAL A 165 -3.09 15.46 2.80
N PHE A 166 -3.38 14.41 2.02
CA PHE A 166 -3.09 14.36 0.59
C PHE A 166 -3.78 15.50 -0.17
N LEU A 167 -5.08 15.69 0.04
CA LEU A 167 -5.85 16.73 -0.64
C LEU A 167 -5.37 18.14 -0.29
N LEU A 168 -5.02 18.39 0.98
CA LEU A 168 -4.43 19.66 1.40
C LEU A 168 -3.07 19.89 0.73
N GLY A 169 -2.17 18.90 0.77
CA GLY A 169 -0.87 18.99 0.12
C GLY A 169 -0.99 19.29 -1.37
N ARG A 170 -1.90 18.61 -2.06
CA ARG A 170 -2.10 18.79 -3.52
C ARG A 170 -2.79 20.10 -3.89
N THR A 171 -3.86 20.47 -3.19
CA THR A 171 -4.74 21.56 -3.64
C THR A 171 -4.51 22.88 -2.92
N ARG A 172 -4.13 22.87 -1.64
CA ARG A 172 -3.87 24.08 -0.85
C ARG A 172 -2.40 24.50 -0.89
N PHE A 173 -1.48 23.54 -0.92
CA PHE A 173 -0.04 23.80 -0.85
C PHE A 173 0.72 23.50 -2.14
N ALA A 174 0.03 23.01 -3.18
CA ALA A 174 0.61 22.75 -4.51
C ALA A 174 1.88 21.89 -4.49
N VAL A 175 1.95 20.91 -3.57
CA VAL A 175 3.07 19.96 -3.49
C VAL A 175 3.08 19.08 -4.75
N GLU A 176 4.25 18.96 -5.38
CA GLU A 176 4.44 18.08 -6.54
C GLU A 176 4.04 16.63 -6.18
N LEU A 177 3.39 15.96 -7.13
CA LEU A 177 2.66 14.73 -6.88
C LEU A 177 3.55 13.56 -6.42
N THR A 178 4.75 13.42 -6.97
CA THR A 178 5.72 12.39 -6.61
C THR A 178 6.25 12.60 -5.20
N ARG A 179 6.61 13.84 -4.86
CA ARG A 179 6.96 14.23 -3.49
C ARG A 179 5.80 14.00 -2.52
N LEU A 180 4.58 14.39 -2.90
CA LEU A 180 3.39 14.25 -2.07
C LEU A 180 3.06 12.78 -1.80
N ARG A 181 3.17 11.91 -2.80
CA ARG A 181 2.96 10.46 -2.66
C ARG A 181 3.84 9.87 -1.57
N ASN A 182 5.14 10.19 -1.57
CA ASN A 182 6.08 9.73 -0.55
C ASN A 182 5.79 10.32 0.83
N LEU A 183 5.45 11.61 0.92
CA LEU A 183 5.10 12.25 2.19
C LEU A 183 3.85 11.62 2.82
N VAL A 184 2.82 11.37 2.01
CA VAL A 184 1.55 10.78 2.46
C VAL A 184 1.71 9.29 2.76
N ALA A 185 2.52 8.55 2.01
CA ALA A 185 2.89 7.18 2.32
C ALA A 185 3.45 7.07 3.75
N ARG A 186 4.41 7.94 4.09
CA ARG A 186 5.01 8.00 5.42
C ARG A 186 4.04 8.46 6.50
N TRP A 187 3.19 9.46 6.19
CA TRP A 187 2.14 9.91 7.11
C TRP A 187 1.16 8.77 7.44
N PHE A 188 0.70 8.04 6.43
CA PHE A 188 -0.19 6.90 6.60
C PHE A 188 0.48 5.79 7.42
N PHE A 189 1.74 5.46 7.11
CA PHE A 189 2.51 4.47 7.86
C PHE A 189 2.65 4.85 9.33
N MET A 190 3.03 6.10 9.63
CA MET A 190 3.10 6.61 11.00
C MET A 190 1.74 6.58 11.69
N ALA A 191 0.68 7.04 11.03
CA ALA A 191 -0.66 7.05 11.59
C ALA A 191 -1.16 5.65 11.97
N GLN A 192 -0.85 4.67 11.12
CA GLN A 192 -1.08 3.25 11.40
C GLN A 192 -0.24 2.78 12.58
N LEU A 193 1.08 2.98 12.52
CA LEU A 193 2.05 2.50 13.51
C LEU A 193 1.75 3.01 14.94
N THR A 194 1.44 4.30 15.07
CA THR A 194 1.19 4.94 16.38
C THR A 194 -0.29 4.87 16.80
N GLY A 195 -1.17 4.35 15.95
CA GLY A 195 -2.62 4.40 16.17
C GLY A 195 -3.15 5.84 16.27
N ARG A 196 -2.57 6.79 15.51
CA ARG A 196 -2.81 8.24 15.62
C ARG A 196 -4.29 8.61 15.60
N TYR A 197 -5.09 7.95 14.78
CA TYR A 197 -6.52 8.23 14.62
C TYR A 197 -7.43 7.19 15.27
N THR A 198 -6.92 6.41 16.23
CA THR A 198 -7.73 5.46 17.00
C THR A 198 -8.28 6.12 18.25
N GLY A 199 -9.56 5.88 18.57
CA GLY A 199 -10.24 6.43 19.75
C GLY A 199 -10.72 7.87 19.61
N SER A 200 -9.82 8.84 19.38
CA SER A 200 -10.14 10.28 19.30
C SER A 200 -9.83 10.91 17.94
N SER A 201 -10.28 10.25 16.86
CA SER A 201 -9.95 10.62 15.48
C SER A 201 -10.29 12.08 15.15
N GLU A 202 -11.51 12.56 15.46
CA GLU A 202 -11.93 13.94 15.13
C GLU A 202 -11.04 15.00 15.81
N SER A 203 -10.73 14.80 17.09
CA SER A 203 -9.86 15.73 17.81
C SER A 203 -8.45 15.74 17.23
N GLN A 204 -7.93 14.57 16.84
CA GLN A 204 -6.59 14.49 16.25
C GLN A 204 -6.55 15.08 14.84
N ILE A 205 -7.56 14.85 14.01
CA ILE A 205 -7.68 15.47 12.68
C ILE A 205 -7.80 16.99 12.83
N GLN A 206 -8.54 17.51 13.83
CA GLN A 206 -8.62 18.97 14.05
C GLN A 206 -7.24 19.55 14.38
N LYS A 207 -6.46 18.91 15.26
CA LYS A 207 -5.10 19.35 15.56
C LYS A 207 -4.23 19.37 14.29
N ASP A 208 -4.34 18.34 13.45
CA ASP A 208 -3.61 18.27 12.20
C ASP A 208 -4.02 19.41 11.25
N LEU A 209 -5.32 19.68 11.09
CA LEU A 209 -5.84 20.81 10.30
C LEU A 209 -5.37 22.17 10.83
N ASP A 210 -5.37 22.35 12.15
CA ASP A 210 -4.92 23.59 12.80
C ASP A 210 -3.44 23.81 12.54
N MET A 211 -2.60 22.76 12.66
CA MET A 211 -1.17 22.83 12.32
C MET A 211 -0.94 23.21 10.85
N PHE A 212 -1.69 22.61 9.92
CA PHE A 212 -1.57 22.98 8.50
C PHE A 212 -2.07 24.40 8.21
N SER A 213 -2.95 24.95 9.04
CA SER A 213 -3.50 26.30 8.83
C SER A 213 -2.51 27.42 9.12
N GLU A 214 -1.40 27.11 9.80
CA GLU A 214 -0.29 28.04 10.04
C GLU A 214 0.64 28.20 8.84
N ILE A 215 0.52 27.35 7.81
CA ILE A 215 1.33 27.41 6.58
C ILE A 215 0.66 28.31 5.54
N GLU A 216 1.47 29.09 4.82
CA GLU A 216 1.00 29.92 3.72
C GLU A 216 0.46 29.07 2.55
N VAL A 217 -0.61 29.54 1.91
CA VAL A 217 -1.20 28.85 0.75
C VAL A 217 -0.18 28.84 -0.39
N GLY A 218 0.01 27.67 -1.02
CA GLY A 218 1.03 27.47 -2.06
C GLY A 218 2.45 27.17 -1.54
N ASP A 219 2.68 27.15 -0.23
CA ASP A 219 3.97 26.79 0.35
C ASP A 219 4.14 25.26 0.45
N ALA A 220 4.58 24.67 -0.66
CA ALA A 220 4.85 23.23 -0.76
C ALA A 220 5.95 22.76 0.20
N ASP A 221 6.98 23.59 0.43
CA ASP A 221 8.11 23.26 1.28
C ASP A 221 7.74 23.33 2.77
N GLY A 222 6.98 24.35 3.17
CA GLY A 222 6.42 24.45 4.52
C GLY A 222 5.54 23.25 4.87
N PHE A 223 4.69 22.79 3.94
CA PHE A 223 3.91 21.56 4.10
C PHE A 223 4.81 20.34 4.31
N ALA A 224 5.79 20.13 3.43
CA ALA A 224 6.69 18.98 3.50
C ALA A 224 7.52 18.99 4.80
N HIS A 225 8.02 20.16 5.21
CA HIS A 225 8.76 20.33 6.46
C HIS A 225 7.88 20.03 7.68
N LEU A 226 6.63 20.51 7.71
CA LEU A 226 5.72 20.23 8.81
C LEU A 226 5.37 18.73 8.90
N VAL A 227 5.12 18.07 7.76
CA VAL A 227 4.90 16.63 7.69
C VAL A 227 6.14 15.89 8.21
N GLY A 228 7.33 16.23 7.72
CA GLY A 228 8.61 15.66 8.16
C GLY A 228 8.82 15.78 9.67
N ARG A 229 8.69 16.99 10.20
CA ARG A 229 8.81 17.26 11.65
C ARG A 229 7.78 16.48 12.47
N THR A 230 6.54 16.37 11.99
CA THR A 230 5.50 15.60 12.69
C THR A 230 5.85 14.12 12.74
N LEU A 231 6.43 13.57 11.67
CA LEU A 231 6.91 12.19 11.64
C LEU A 231 8.03 11.99 12.68
N GLU A 232 9.06 12.83 12.66
CA GLU A 232 10.22 12.75 13.57
C GLU A 232 9.82 12.82 15.05
N VAL A 233 8.86 13.70 15.39
CA VAL A 233 8.35 13.85 16.77
C VAL A 233 7.45 12.68 17.17
N SER A 234 6.75 12.05 16.23
CA SER A 234 5.82 10.95 16.52
C SER A 234 6.53 9.60 16.68
N VAL A 235 7.63 9.37 15.96
CA VAL A 235 8.37 8.10 15.94
C VAL A 235 9.85 8.31 16.25
N THR A 236 10.14 8.68 17.50
CA THR A 236 11.51 8.93 18.01
C THR A 236 12.35 7.64 18.11
N ASN A 237 13.66 7.77 18.37
CA ASN A 237 14.52 6.62 18.65
C ASN A 237 13.98 5.75 19.80
N ASP A 238 13.61 6.36 20.93
CA ASP A 238 13.02 5.66 22.08
C ASP A 238 11.69 4.96 21.72
N PHE A 239 10.91 5.54 20.79
CA PHE A 239 9.70 4.90 20.31
C PHE A 239 10.03 3.58 19.60
N TRP A 240 11.01 3.57 18.72
CA TRP A 240 11.46 2.35 18.04
C TRP A 240 12.12 1.35 19.00
N GLU A 241 12.94 1.82 19.94
CA GLU A 241 13.70 0.96 20.83
C GLU A 241 12.82 0.30 21.90
N PHE A 242 11.83 1.02 22.45
CA PHE A 242 11.04 0.55 23.59
C PHE A 242 9.55 0.38 23.28
N ASN A 243 8.90 1.36 22.66
CA ASN A 243 7.44 1.33 22.48
C ASN A 243 7.00 0.32 21.42
N VAL A 244 7.74 0.20 20.32
CA VAL A 244 7.42 -0.73 19.22
C VAL A 244 7.53 -2.18 19.69
N PRO A 245 8.65 -2.64 20.31
CA PRO A 245 8.73 -3.98 20.90
C PRO A 245 7.66 -4.23 21.94
N GLN A 246 7.35 -3.27 22.82
CA GLN A 246 6.30 -3.46 23.83
C GLN A 246 4.92 -3.61 23.20
N SER A 247 4.63 -2.90 22.11
CA SER A 247 3.35 -2.99 21.39
C SER A 247 3.18 -4.30 20.61
N LEU A 248 4.27 -5.03 20.37
CA LEU A 248 4.26 -6.39 19.83
C LEU A 248 3.95 -7.45 20.90
N VAL A 249 3.78 -7.08 22.17
CA VAL A 249 3.20 -7.97 23.19
C VAL A 249 1.68 -8.03 23.02
N SER A 250 1.25 -8.69 21.94
CA SER A 250 -0.17 -8.79 21.55
C SER A 250 -0.45 -10.19 21.03
N SER A 251 -1.65 -10.70 21.31
CA SER A 251 -2.12 -11.99 20.81
C SER A 251 -3.04 -11.88 19.58
N SER A 252 -3.24 -10.65 19.07
CA SER A 252 -4.13 -10.36 17.95
C SER A 252 -3.34 -9.74 16.81
N TYR A 253 -2.85 -10.57 15.90
CA TYR A 253 -2.04 -10.11 14.77
C TYR A 253 -2.82 -9.18 13.83
N LYS A 254 -4.10 -9.46 13.56
CA LYS A 254 -4.97 -8.62 12.72
C LYS A 254 -5.20 -7.21 13.31
N LEU A 255 -5.20 -7.09 14.64
CA LEU A 255 -5.44 -5.81 15.33
C LEU A 255 -4.15 -5.10 15.77
N SER A 256 -2.99 -5.73 15.66
CA SER A 256 -1.71 -5.13 16.06
C SER A 256 -1.21 -4.16 14.99
N PRO A 257 -1.20 -2.84 15.25
CA PRO A 257 -0.80 -1.87 14.24
C PRO A 257 0.68 -2.01 13.87
N VAL A 258 1.54 -2.32 14.84
CA VAL A 258 2.97 -2.56 14.63
C VAL A 258 3.19 -3.78 13.75
N TYR A 259 2.50 -4.89 14.02
CA TYR A 259 2.68 -6.11 13.21
C TYR A 259 2.20 -5.90 11.76
N GLN A 260 1.10 -5.16 11.56
CA GLN A 260 0.66 -4.82 10.20
C GLN A 260 1.65 -3.89 9.49
N CYS A 261 2.29 -2.96 10.21
CA CYS A 261 3.37 -2.13 9.64
C CYS A 261 4.62 -2.96 9.31
N TYR A 262 4.92 -4.01 10.09
CA TYR A 262 5.99 -4.96 9.77
C TYR A 262 5.69 -5.73 8.48
N LEU A 263 4.47 -6.25 8.29
CA LEU A 263 4.09 -6.88 7.02
C LEU A 263 4.16 -5.90 5.84
N ALA A 264 3.74 -4.64 6.04
CA ALA A 264 3.89 -3.60 5.04
C ALA A 264 5.37 -3.30 4.72
N ALA A 265 6.24 -3.27 5.74
CA ALA A 265 7.68 -3.14 5.58
C ALA A 265 8.27 -4.29 4.75
N LEU A 266 7.85 -5.54 4.98
CA LEU A 266 8.27 -6.68 4.17
C LEU A 266 7.90 -6.52 2.70
N ASN A 267 6.67 -6.06 2.41
CA ASN A 267 6.25 -5.78 1.03
C ASN A 267 7.08 -4.66 0.40
N PHE A 268 7.35 -3.58 1.14
CA PHE A 268 8.15 -2.47 0.64
C PHE A 268 9.61 -2.87 0.36
N LEU A 269 10.18 -3.73 1.22
CA LEU A 269 11.54 -4.25 1.07
C LEU A 269 11.65 -5.36 0.01
N ASP A 270 10.55 -5.68 -0.69
CA ASP A 270 10.44 -6.79 -1.64
C ASP A 270 10.93 -8.12 -1.05
N ALA A 271 10.57 -8.35 0.22
CA ALA A 271 11.01 -9.51 0.99
C ALA A 271 10.41 -10.80 0.45
N ASP A 272 11.23 -11.84 0.50
CA ASP A 272 10.79 -13.21 0.32
C ASP A 272 10.02 -13.70 1.57
N MET A 273 9.07 -14.62 1.36
CA MET A 273 8.41 -15.35 2.43
C MET A 273 9.41 -16.22 3.21
N PHE A 274 9.02 -16.63 4.41
CA PHE A 274 9.89 -17.37 5.32
C PHE A 274 10.32 -18.70 4.69
N MET A 275 11.62 -18.82 4.43
CA MET A 275 12.27 -19.98 3.82
C MET A 275 11.69 -20.40 2.45
N LEU A 276 11.24 -19.41 1.66
CA LEU A 276 10.63 -19.60 0.34
C LEU A 276 11.11 -18.51 -0.61
N LYS A 277 11.37 -18.84 -1.88
CA LYS A 277 11.70 -17.85 -2.93
C LYS A 277 10.43 -17.26 -3.59
N MET A 278 9.42 -16.95 -2.78
CA MET A 278 8.16 -16.31 -3.19
C MET A 278 8.02 -14.99 -2.44
N LYS A 279 7.51 -13.94 -3.07
CA LYS A 279 7.45 -12.62 -2.41
C LYS A 279 6.27 -12.52 -1.44
N VAL A 280 6.48 -11.82 -0.32
CA VAL A 280 5.39 -11.51 0.63
C VAL A 280 4.27 -10.72 -0.07
N ARG A 281 4.62 -9.86 -1.04
CA ARG A 281 3.65 -9.04 -1.79
C ARG A 281 2.67 -9.86 -2.65
N GLU A 282 3.12 -11.00 -3.15
CA GLU A 282 2.34 -11.94 -3.97
C GLU A 282 1.40 -12.74 -3.06
N TRP A 283 1.90 -13.21 -1.93
CA TRP A 283 1.09 -13.87 -0.91
C TRP A 283 -0.01 -12.95 -0.33
N MET A 284 0.24 -11.65 -0.25
CA MET A 284 -0.72 -10.65 0.21
C MET A 284 -1.55 -10.01 -0.92
N ASP A 285 -1.54 -10.56 -2.14
CA ASP A 285 -2.30 -9.98 -3.24
C ASP A 285 -3.82 -10.04 -2.99
N PRO A 286 -4.52 -8.89 -2.89
CA PRO A 286 -5.97 -8.86 -2.70
C PRO A 286 -6.78 -9.43 -3.87
N ALA A 287 -6.18 -9.60 -5.05
CA ALA A 287 -6.85 -10.20 -6.21
C ALA A 287 -6.98 -11.74 -6.08
N LEU A 288 -6.15 -12.36 -5.25
CA LEU A 288 -6.18 -13.80 -5.04
C LEU A 288 -7.21 -14.18 -3.97
N PRO A 289 -7.92 -15.32 -4.15
CA PRO A 289 -8.88 -15.79 -3.16
C PRO A 289 -8.15 -16.16 -1.86
N ALA A 290 -8.69 -15.70 -0.73
CA ALA A 290 -8.17 -16.08 0.58
C ALA A 290 -8.37 -17.59 0.81
N VAL A 291 -7.29 -18.36 0.83
CA VAL A 291 -7.34 -19.79 1.21
C VAL A 291 -7.16 -19.92 2.72
N LYS A 292 -8.15 -20.53 3.37
CA LYS A 292 -8.11 -20.80 4.81
C LYS A 292 -6.89 -21.68 5.14
N GLY A 293 -6.03 -21.22 6.06
CA GLY A 293 -4.81 -21.92 6.46
C GLY A 293 -3.51 -21.41 5.82
N LEU A 294 -3.59 -20.42 4.92
CA LEU A 294 -2.44 -19.62 4.45
C LEU A 294 -2.15 -18.40 5.34
N GLU A 295 -2.91 -18.19 6.42
CA GLU A 295 -2.60 -17.15 7.41
C GLU A 295 -1.29 -17.50 8.13
N GLY A 296 -0.48 -16.49 8.49
CA GLY A 296 0.89 -16.68 9.00
C GLY A 296 1.02 -17.79 10.06
N HIS A 297 2.16 -18.47 10.06
CA HIS A 297 2.41 -19.67 10.86
C HIS A 297 3.23 -19.39 12.10
N HIS A 298 2.94 -20.12 13.18
CA HIS A 298 3.75 -20.07 14.40
C HIS A 298 5.13 -20.68 14.15
N ILE A 299 6.20 -19.89 14.33
CA ILE A 299 7.57 -20.39 14.24
C ILE A 299 7.84 -21.37 15.40
N PHE A 300 7.38 -21.08 16.61
CA PHE A 300 7.29 -22.11 17.66
C PHE A 300 5.90 -22.74 17.58
N PRO A 301 5.74 -23.99 17.10
CA PRO A 301 4.41 -24.55 16.85
C PRO A 301 3.56 -24.61 18.10
N ARG A 302 2.26 -24.40 17.93
CA ARG A 302 1.31 -24.37 19.05
C ARG A 302 1.33 -25.66 19.86
N HIS A 303 1.29 -26.82 19.19
CA HIS A 303 1.26 -28.10 19.89
C HIS A 303 2.57 -28.38 20.64
N TYR A 304 3.72 -27.99 20.08
CA TYR A 304 5.01 -28.05 20.80
C TYR A 304 4.97 -27.22 22.08
N GLN A 305 4.47 -25.98 22.01
CA GLN A 305 4.32 -25.11 23.19
C GLN A 305 3.38 -25.72 24.25
N GLU A 306 2.26 -26.30 23.84
CA GLU A 306 1.29 -26.90 24.77
C GLU A 306 1.80 -28.21 25.39
N SER A 307 2.33 -29.12 24.56
CA SER A 307 2.67 -30.50 24.96
C SER A 307 4.05 -30.65 25.58
N VAL A 308 5.04 -29.87 25.13
CA VAL A 308 6.44 -29.98 25.59
C VAL A 308 6.77 -28.87 26.59
N LEU A 309 6.43 -27.61 26.27
CA LEU A 309 6.73 -26.47 27.14
C LEU A 309 5.67 -26.25 28.24
N GLY A 310 4.51 -26.91 28.15
CA GLY A 310 3.41 -26.77 29.11
C GLY A 310 2.74 -25.39 29.10
N ILE A 311 2.89 -24.62 28.03
CA ILE A 311 2.30 -23.29 27.88
C ILE A 311 0.86 -23.47 27.38
N THR A 312 -0.11 -23.20 28.25
CA THR A 312 -1.55 -23.31 27.92
C THR A 312 -2.24 -21.96 27.73
N ASP A 313 -1.54 -20.85 28.01
CA ASP A 313 -2.06 -19.51 27.77
C ASP A 313 -2.04 -19.17 26.27
N THR A 314 -3.22 -19.22 25.65
CA THR A 314 -3.43 -18.85 24.25
C THR A 314 -2.89 -17.46 23.90
N LYS A 315 -2.85 -16.51 24.85
CA LYS A 315 -2.28 -15.17 24.59
C LYS A 315 -0.77 -15.20 24.45
N ARG A 316 -0.08 -16.12 25.14
CA ARG A 316 1.37 -16.34 25.00
C ARG A 316 1.69 -17.12 23.71
N ILE A 317 0.87 -18.11 23.38
CA ILE A 317 1.03 -18.91 22.15
C ILE A 317 0.87 -18.04 20.91
N ASN A 318 -0.18 -17.21 20.88
CA ASN A 318 -0.53 -16.38 19.73
C ASN A 318 0.15 -15.02 19.73
N GLN A 319 1.28 -14.86 20.43
CA GLN A 319 2.08 -13.65 20.37
C GLN A 319 2.41 -13.31 18.91
N VAL A 320 2.18 -12.07 18.48
CA VAL A 320 2.38 -11.67 17.08
C VAL A 320 3.82 -11.93 16.60
N ALA A 321 4.79 -11.79 17.49
CA ALA A 321 6.20 -12.08 17.24
C ALA A 321 6.53 -13.58 17.14
N ASN A 322 5.54 -14.48 17.24
CA ASN A 322 5.69 -15.89 16.92
C ASN A 322 5.25 -16.22 15.48
N PHE A 323 4.71 -15.26 14.72
CA PHE A 323 4.22 -15.54 13.36
C PHE A 323 5.24 -15.18 12.28
N ALA A 324 5.22 -15.90 11.16
CA ALA A 324 5.90 -15.53 9.92
C ALA A 324 4.98 -15.74 8.70
N PRO A 325 5.14 -14.94 7.62
CA PRO A 325 4.47 -15.19 6.35
C PRO A 325 5.13 -16.38 5.65
N THR A 326 4.37 -17.44 5.44
CA THR A 326 4.84 -18.69 4.85
C THR A 326 3.67 -19.42 4.18
N ASP A 327 3.97 -20.36 3.30
CA ASP A 327 2.97 -21.15 2.58
C ASP A 327 2.50 -22.38 3.37
N TRP A 328 1.46 -23.02 2.85
CA TRP A 328 0.88 -24.22 3.49
C TRP A 328 1.85 -25.41 3.51
N HIS A 329 2.69 -25.58 2.46
CA HIS A 329 3.62 -26.70 2.37
C HIS A 329 4.71 -26.61 3.45
N THR A 330 5.29 -25.43 3.66
CA THR A 330 6.24 -25.17 4.74
C THR A 330 5.59 -25.37 6.11
N ASN A 331 4.33 -24.94 6.27
CA ASN A 331 3.60 -25.14 7.53
C ASN A 331 3.44 -26.62 7.85
N LEU A 332 3.17 -27.46 6.84
CA LEU A 332 3.08 -28.90 7.01
C LEU A 332 4.44 -29.52 7.37
N GLN A 333 5.53 -29.03 6.78
CA GLN A 333 6.88 -29.47 7.08
C GLN A 333 7.31 -29.11 8.51
N ILE A 334 6.96 -27.92 9.01
CA ILE A 334 7.20 -27.52 10.40
C ILE A 334 6.35 -28.39 11.34
N SER A 335 5.06 -28.55 11.02
CA SER A 335 4.10 -29.34 11.81
C SER A 335 4.10 -28.91 13.29
N ASP A 336 4.13 -29.87 14.21
CA ASP A 336 4.08 -29.68 15.66
C ASP A 336 5.48 -29.85 16.32
N ARG A 337 6.55 -29.71 15.53
CA ARG A 337 7.92 -30.07 15.92
C ARG A 337 8.63 -28.97 16.72
N ASP A 338 9.64 -29.38 17.48
CA ASP A 338 10.58 -28.47 18.13
C ASP A 338 11.36 -27.69 17.06
N PRO A 339 11.51 -26.35 17.16
CA PRO A 339 12.45 -25.60 16.34
C PRO A 339 13.83 -26.22 16.21
N ALA A 340 14.36 -26.82 17.29
CA ALA A 340 15.66 -27.49 17.27
C ALA A 340 15.72 -28.69 16.32
N ASP A 341 14.58 -29.33 16.06
CA ASP A 341 14.47 -30.47 15.15
C ASP A 341 14.22 -30.00 13.71
N TYR A 342 13.23 -29.14 13.50
CA TYR A 342 12.79 -28.83 12.13
C TYR A 342 13.67 -27.78 11.44
N TRP A 343 14.28 -26.84 12.17
CA TRP A 343 15.00 -25.73 11.55
C TRP A 343 16.26 -26.19 10.81
N PRO A 344 17.14 -27.05 11.37
CA PRO A 344 18.30 -27.54 10.63
C PRO A 344 17.92 -28.29 9.35
N GLU A 345 16.84 -29.07 9.38
CA GLU A 345 16.32 -29.78 8.20
C GLU A 345 15.79 -28.79 7.14
N LEU A 346 15.03 -27.79 7.56
CA LEU A 346 14.46 -26.78 6.66
C LEU A 346 15.58 -25.96 5.99
N VAL A 347 16.64 -25.62 6.73
CA VAL A 347 17.83 -24.96 6.17
C VAL A 347 18.58 -25.88 5.22
N ALA A 348 18.72 -27.17 5.52
CA ALA A 348 19.38 -28.12 4.63
C ALA A 348 18.61 -28.33 3.31
N GLU A 349 17.28 -28.34 3.35
CA GLU A 349 16.43 -28.54 2.18
C GLU A 349 16.27 -27.28 1.33
N ARG A 350 16.12 -26.12 1.96
CA ARG A 350 15.70 -24.87 1.29
C ARG A 350 16.65 -23.69 1.48
N GLY A 351 17.70 -23.87 2.27
CA GLY A 351 18.73 -22.87 2.45
C GLY A 351 19.34 -22.47 1.11
N GLY A 352 19.41 -21.17 0.87
CA GLY A 352 20.21 -20.60 -0.20
C GLY A 352 21.67 -20.43 0.20
N ASP A 353 22.39 -19.61 -0.56
CA ASP A 353 23.70 -19.12 -0.16
C ASP A 353 23.64 -18.26 1.13
N THR A 354 24.80 -17.89 1.64
CA THR A 354 24.92 -17.05 2.84
C THR A 354 24.16 -15.73 2.69
N THR A 355 24.23 -15.08 1.53
CA THR A 355 23.55 -13.82 1.26
C THR A 355 22.03 -13.94 1.37
N TRP A 356 21.46 -15.00 0.80
CA TRP A 356 20.02 -15.28 0.89
C TRP A 356 19.62 -15.61 2.32
N MET A 357 20.40 -16.43 3.02
CA MET A 357 20.16 -16.75 4.42
C MET A 357 20.22 -15.51 5.32
N ASP A 358 21.12 -14.57 5.04
CA ASP A 358 21.23 -13.30 5.78
C ASP A 358 20.00 -12.42 5.56
N LYS A 359 19.51 -12.37 4.31
CA LYS A 359 18.24 -11.71 3.98
C LYS A 359 17.06 -12.35 4.70
N GLN A 360 16.98 -13.68 4.76
CA GLN A 360 15.93 -14.40 5.49
C GLN A 360 15.96 -14.09 6.99
N ARG A 361 17.13 -14.09 7.62
CA ARG A 361 17.27 -13.73 9.04
C ARG A 361 16.89 -12.29 9.30
N TYR A 362 17.31 -11.37 8.43
CA TYR A 362 16.93 -9.96 8.51
C TYR A 362 15.42 -9.78 8.34
N TRP A 363 14.85 -10.18 7.20
CA TRP A 363 13.42 -9.97 6.90
C TRP A 363 12.53 -10.58 7.97
N HIS A 364 12.76 -11.84 8.36
CA HIS A 364 11.89 -12.54 9.31
C HIS A 364 12.23 -12.29 10.78
N ALA A 365 13.17 -11.36 11.02
CA ALA A 365 13.59 -10.90 12.33
C ALA A 365 14.02 -12.07 13.24
N LEU A 366 14.84 -12.98 12.69
CA LEU A 366 15.28 -14.19 13.38
C LEU A 366 16.57 -13.88 14.17
N PRO A 367 16.54 -14.04 15.51
CA PRO A 367 17.77 -14.01 16.30
C PRO A 367 18.79 -15.06 15.84
N GLU A 368 20.06 -14.84 16.18
CA GLU A 368 21.08 -15.88 16.04
C GLU A 368 20.70 -17.09 16.91
N ASP A 369 20.85 -18.29 16.35
CA ASP A 369 20.49 -19.57 16.99
C ASP A 369 19.09 -19.59 17.64
N TRP A 370 18.14 -18.85 17.05
CA TRP A 370 16.80 -18.66 17.62
C TRP A 370 16.06 -19.96 17.94
N TYR A 371 16.35 -21.02 17.19
CA TYR A 371 15.76 -22.35 17.32
C TYR A 371 16.25 -23.12 18.57
N LEU A 372 17.30 -22.63 19.23
CA LEU A 372 17.82 -23.14 20.50
C LEU A 372 17.42 -22.27 21.70
N LEU A 373 16.83 -21.11 21.46
CA LEU A 373 16.47 -20.18 22.53
C LEU A 373 15.21 -20.63 23.27
N PRO A 374 15.13 -20.40 24.59
CA PRO A 374 13.87 -20.46 25.30
C PRO A 374 12.82 -19.55 24.65
N TYR A 375 11.57 -20.02 24.57
CA TYR A 375 10.50 -19.31 23.84
C TYR A 375 10.33 -17.83 24.27
N ASP A 376 10.40 -17.52 25.57
CA ASP A 376 10.26 -16.15 26.05
C ASP A 376 11.43 -15.25 25.62
N GLU A 377 12.65 -15.79 25.60
CA GLU A 377 13.85 -15.09 25.14
C GLU A 377 13.81 -14.85 23.63
N PHE A 378 13.42 -15.88 22.86
CA PHE A 378 13.17 -15.74 21.42
C PHE A 378 12.19 -14.60 21.13
N LEU A 379 11.05 -14.56 21.81
CA LEU A 379 10.06 -13.52 21.60
C LEU A 379 10.59 -12.13 21.96
N GLU A 380 11.37 -11.99 23.03
CA GLU A 380 11.98 -10.72 23.42
C GLU A 380 12.95 -10.21 22.35
N GLN A 381 13.86 -11.05 21.90
CA GLN A 381 14.85 -10.70 20.87
C GLN A 381 14.16 -10.40 19.53
N ARG A 382 13.23 -11.27 19.09
CA ARG A 382 12.51 -11.12 17.82
C ARG A 382 11.68 -9.84 17.77
N ARG A 383 11.05 -9.40 18.86
CA ARG A 383 10.30 -8.12 18.89
C ARG A 383 11.21 -6.92 18.61
N ARG A 384 12.43 -6.91 19.12
CA ARG A 384 13.43 -5.86 18.84
C ARG A 384 13.86 -5.89 17.37
N LEU A 385 14.08 -7.08 16.81
CA LEU A 385 14.44 -7.24 15.40
C LEU A 385 13.30 -6.85 14.45
N ILE A 386 12.04 -7.18 14.76
CA ILE A 386 10.85 -6.72 14.01
C ILE A 386 10.80 -5.19 14.01
N ALA A 387 11.07 -4.55 15.15
CA ALA A 387 11.13 -3.10 15.25
C ALA A 387 12.22 -2.51 14.35
N ALA A 388 13.41 -3.14 14.30
CA ALA A 388 14.51 -2.71 13.43
C ALA A 388 14.15 -2.81 11.93
N VAL A 389 13.63 -3.96 11.46
CA VAL A 389 13.21 -4.13 10.06
C VAL A 389 12.14 -3.10 9.65
N THR A 390 11.18 -2.89 10.55
CA THR A 390 10.08 -1.93 10.31
C THR A 390 10.61 -0.50 10.24
N ARG A 391 11.55 -0.15 11.12
CA ARG A 391 12.22 1.15 11.14
C ARG A 391 13.03 1.38 9.86
N ASP A 392 13.82 0.40 9.44
CA ASP A 392 14.66 0.50 8.25
C ASP A 392 13.81 0.72 6.98
N ALA A 393 12.68 0.02 6.85
CA ALA A 393 11.73 0.24 5.77
C ALA A 393 11.13 1.66 5.83
N PHE A 394 10.71 2.11 7.02
CA PHE A 394 10.17 3.45 7.22
C PHE A 394 11.19 4.55 6.90
N GLU A 395 12.46 4.37 7.24
CA GLU A 395 13.54 5.29 6.92
C GLU A 395 13.87 5.28 5.42
N ARG A 396 13.83 4.13 4.74
CA ARG A 396 14.01 4.06 3.27
C ARG A 396 12.88 4.72 2.51
N LEU A 397 11.63 4.63 2.98
CA LEU A 397 10.50 5.42 2.46
C LEU A 397 10.79 6.94 2.49
N CYS A 398 11.69 7.42 3.34
CA CYS A 398 12.08 8.83 3.41
C CYS A 398 12.99 9.27 2.26
N ARG A 399 13.80 8.36 1.70
CA ARG A 399 14.87 8.69 0.75
C ARG A 399 14.42 8.64 -0.72
N GLY A 400 13.16 8.26 -0.98
CA GLY A 400 12.71 7.87 -2.30
C GLY A 400 13.26 6.49 -2.68
N SER A 401 12.66 5.84 -3.68
CA SER A 401 12.96 4.46 -4.09
C SER A 401 14.37 4.24 -4.67
N ASP A 402 15.27 5.23 -4.60
CA ASP A 402 16.63 5.19 -5.16
C ASP A 402 17.72 4.81 -4.15
N VAL A 403 17.37 4.29 -2.97
CA VAL A 403 18.37 3.86 -1.98
C VAL A 403 18.22 2.38 -1.69
N GLN A 404 19.00 1.58 -2.42
CA GLN A 404 19.43 0.27 -1.94
C GLN A 404 20.07 0.41 -0.54
N PRO A 405 19.90 -0.58 0.35
CA PRO A 405 20.41 -0.51 1.71
C PRO A 405 21.88 -0.10 1.77
N ALA A 406 22.18 0.92 2.58
CA ALA A 406 23.52 1.14 3.09
C ALA A 406 23.81 0.10 4.17
N LEU A 407 24.12 -1.14 3.76
CA LEU A 407 24.97 -2.01 4.54
C LEU A 407 26.38 -1.80 4.00
N SER A 408 27.25 -1.25 4.83
CA SER A 408 28.68 -1.20 4.59
C SER A 408 29.22 -2.63 4.54
N VAL A 409 29.22 -3.21 3.35
CA VAL A 409 29.95 -4.42 3.01
C VAL A 409 30.79 -4.03 1.81
N GLU A 410 32.11 -4.12 1.95
CA GLU A 410 33.00 -4.15 0.79
C GLU A 410 32.55 -5.34 -0.05
N VAL A 411 31.85 -5.05 -1.15
CA VAL A 411 31.39 -6.04 -2.12
C VAL A 411 32.63 -6.60 -2.81
N PRO A 412 32.96 -7.90 -2.70
CA PRO A 412 33.68 -8.56 -3.77
C PRO A 412 32.73 -8.54 -4.96
N GLN A 413 33.15 -7.86 -6.02
CA GLN A 413 32.48 -7.77 -7.31
C GLN A 413 31.82 -9.11 -7.70
N GLU A 414 30.51 -9.22 -7.50
CA GLU A 414 29.70 -10.30 -8.08
C GLU A 414 29.71 -10.10 -9.60
N ALA A 415 30.03 -11.16 -10.33
CA ALA A 415 30.12 -11.14 -11.78
C ALA A 415 28.79 -10.67 -12.36
N ALA A 416 28.83 -9.57 -13.11
CA ALA A 416 27.85 -9.30 -14.13
C ALA A 416 27.75 -10.55 -15.01
N THR A 417 26.56 -11.10 -15.19
CA THR A 417 26.32 -11.86 -16.41
C THR A 417 26.38 -10.82 -17.54
N ASP A 418 27.39 -10.94 -18.41
CA ASP A 418 27.66 -10.07 -19.57
C ASP A 418 26.57 -10.24 -20.67
N GLU A 419 25.28 -10.19 -20.31
CA GLU A 419 24.19 -10.23 -21.29
C GLU A 419 24.04 -8.86 -21.94
N ALA A 420 24.14 -8.80 -23.27
CA ALA A 420 24.08 -7.55 -24.01
C ALA A 420 22.64 -7.00 -24.06
N SER A 421 22.50 -5.69 -23.82
CA SER A 421 21.22 -5.00 -24.03
C SER A 421 20.83 -4.95 -25.51
N LEU A 422 19.53 -4.75 -25.80
CA LEU A 422 19.04 -4.50 -27.16
C LEU A 422 19.83 -3.37 -27.86
N SER A 423 20.05 -2.28 -27.13
CA SER A 423 20.83 -1.14 -27.62
C SER A 423 22.29 -1.49 -27.94
N THR A 424 22.90 -2.42 -27.21
CA THR A 424 24.25 -2.92 -27.49
C THR A 424 24.23 -3.82 -28.72
N LEU A 425 23.26 -4.74 -28.80
CA LEU A 425 23.11 -5.65 -29.94
C LEU A 425 22.88 -4.90 -31.26
N VAL A 426 22.02 -3.90 -31.27
CA VAL A 426 21.79 -3.05 -32.46
C VAL A 426 22.98 -2.11 -32.70
N GLY A 427 23.49 -1.48 -31.63
CA GLY A 427 24.58 -0.50 -31.72
C GLY A 427 25.89 -1.09 -32.26
N GLU A 428 26.21 -2.33 -31.86
CA GLU A 428 27.42 -3.06 -32.27
C GLU A 428 27.20 -3.91 -33.53
N GLY A 429 25.98 -3.98 -34.07
CA GLY A 429 25.70 -4.66 -35.35
C GLY A 429 25.43 -6.17 -35.25
N TYR A 430 25.11 -6.66 -34.05
CA TYR A 430 24.62 -8.03 -33.86
C TYR A 430 23.17 -8.18 -34.33
N LEU A 431 22.35 -7.13 -34.17
CA LEU A 431 21.01 -6.98 -34.72
C LEU A 431 20.94 -5.78 -35.66
N MET A 432 20.08 -5.85 -36.68
CA MET A 432 19.89 -4.86 -37.72
C MET A 432 18.39 -4.57 -37.90
N PRO A 433 18.01 -3.34 -38.28
CA PRO A 433 16.64 -3.05 -38.67
C PRO A 433 16.12 -4.01 -39.75
N GLY A 434 14.94 -4.55 -39.53
CA GLY A 434 14.30 -5.56 -40.39
C GLY A 434 14.58 -7.00 -40.00
N ASP A 435 15.42 -7.26 -39.00
CA ASP A 435 15.60 -8.60 -38.44
C ASP A 435 14.34 -9.10 -37.74
N GLN A 436 13.98 -10.36 -37.99
CA GLN A 436 12.90 -11.06 -37.31
C GLN A 436 13.43 -11.78 -36.07
N LEU A 437 12.78 -11.56 -34.94
CA LEU A 437 13.05 -12.22 -33.67
C LEU A 437 11.88 -13.14 -33.32
N ASP A 438 12.20 -14.36 -32.93
CA ASP A 438 11.23 -15.34 -32.45
C ASP A 438 11.68 -15.86 -31.08
N PRO A 439 10.77 -16.38 -30.25
CA PRO A 439 11.16 -17.05 -29.02
C PRO A 439 12.05 -18.27 -29.30
N VAL A 440 13.00 -18.55 -28.41
CA VAL A 440 13.85 -19.76 -28.50
C VAL A 440 13.02 -21.05 -28.45
N ASP A 441 11.82 -21.01 -27.85
CA ASP A 441 10.88 -22.13 -27.83
C ASP A 441 10.11 -22.24 -29.17
N PRO A 442 10.28 -23.32 -29.95
CA PRO A 442 9.68 -23.48 -31.27
C PRO A 442 8.15 -23.65 -31.28
N GLU A 443 7.50 -23.79 -30.11
CA GLU A 443 6.04 -23.81 -30.01
C GLU A 443 5.41 -22.41 -30.03
N TRP A 444 6.22 -21.35 -29.86
CA TRP A 444 5.77 -19.96 -29.90
C TRP A 444 6.11 -19.33 -31.24
N VAL A 445 5.13 -18.67 -31.86
CA VAL A 445 5.31 -17.92 -33.10
C VAL A 445 4.94 -16.48 -32.81
N VAL A 446 5.91 -15.57 -32.95
CA VAL A 446 5.72 -14.14 -32.67
C VAL A 446 6.24 -13.33 -33.85
N ASP A 447 5.40 -12.46 -34.40
CA ASP A 447 5.83 -11.52 -35.45
C ASP A 447 6.52 -10.32 -34.79
N ALA A 448 7.78 -10.50 -34.38
CA ALA A 448 8.59 -9.46 -33.76
C ALA A 448 9.74 -9.02 -34.68
N VAL A 449 9.80 -7.74 -35.04
CA VAL A 449 10.83 -7.19 -35.91
C VAL A 449 11.64 -6.10 -35.21
N VAL A 450 12.95 -6.04 -35.48
CA VAL A 450 13.80 -4.92 -35.07
C VAL A 450 13.49 -3.72 -35.97
N THR A 451 13.14 -2.58 -35.39
CA THR A 451 12.78 -1.37 -36.17
C THR A 451 14.01 -0.56 -36.58
N ASP A 452 13.80 0.43 -37.46
CA ASP A 452 14.83 1.42 -37.84
C ASP A 452 15.34 2.25 -36.65
N ASP A 453 14.52 2.39 -35.59
CA ASP A 453 14.86 3.14 -34.38
C ASP A 453 15.58 2.27 -33.33
N GLY A 454 15.84 0.99 -33.62
CA GLY A 454 16.56 0.07 -32.74
C GLY A 454 15.71 -0.49 -31.59
N THR A 455 14.39 -0.42 -31.72
CA THR A 455 13.39 -1.02 -30.83
C THR A 455 12.89 -2.36 -31.40
N ILE A 456 12.10 -3.10 -30.63
CA ILE A 456 11.40 -4.30 -31.12
C ILE A 456 9.93 -3.99 -31.30
N GLN A 457 9.38 -4.27 -32.47
CA GLN A 457 7.96 -4.14 -32.78
C GLN A 457 7.29 -5.50 -32.92
N ILE A 458 6.26 -5.77 -32.14
CA ILE A 458 5.45 -7.00 -32.15
C ILE A 458 4.09 -6.73 -32.83
N ASP A 459 3.67 -7.64 -33.69
CA ASP A 459 2.40 -7.62 -34.45
C ASP A 459 2.19 -6.33 -35.28
N GLY A 460 3.28 -5.62 -35.60
CA GLY A 460 3.26 -4.35 -36.33
C GLY A 460 2.63 -3.16 -35.58
N ILE A 461 2.33 -3.28 -34.28
CA ILE A 461 1.61 -2.24 -33.51
C ILE A 461 2.30 -1.91 -32.17
N HIS A 462 2.96 -2.88 -31.53
CA HIS A 462 3.47 -2.73 -30.16
C HIS A 462 5.00 -2.62 -30.16
N GLU A 463 5.55 -1.52 -29.64
CA GLU A 463 6.98 -1.21 -29.74
C GLU A 463 7.66 -1.13 -28.36
N PHE A 464 8.86 -1.69 -28.24
CA PHE A 464 9.59 -1.86 -26.97
C PHE A 464 11.07 -1.49 -27.09
N ASP A 465 11.57 -0.77 -26.08
CA ASP A 465 12.96 -0.31 -26.01
C ASP A 465 13.93 -1.37 -25.44
N SER A 466 13.41 -2.52 -24.98
CA SER A 466 14.22 -3.59 -24.40
C SER A 466 13.68 -4.98 -24.75
N LEU A 467 14.59 -5.95 -24.87
CA LEU A 467 14.28 -7.38 -25.07
C LEU A 467 13.36 -7.90 -23.95
N ASP A 468 13.64 -7.47 -22.72
CA ASP A 468 12.91 -7.82 -21.52
C ASP A 468 11.45 -7.33 -21.55
N ASP A 469 11.23 -6.07 -21.94
CA ASP A 469 9.88 -5.51 -21.98
C ASP A 469 9.05 -6.10 -23.11
N ALA A 470 9.70 -6.39 -24.25
CA ALA A 470 9.08 -7.13 -25.36
C ALA A 470 8.67 -8.56 -24.93
N ALA A 471 9.51 -9.27 -24.17
CA ALA A 471 9.18 -10.60 -23.65
C ALA A 471 8.05 -10.54 -22.60
N ARG A 472 8.07 -9.55 -21.71
CA ARG A 472 7.02 -9.34 -20.69
C ARG A 472 5.67 -8.99 -21.28
N TYR A 473 5.64 -8.33 -22.44
CA TYR A 473 4.39 -8.07 -23.17
C TYR A 473 3.67 -9.37 -23.58
N LEU A 474 4.44 -10.43 -23.84
CA LEU A 474 3.94 -11.78 -24.12
C LEU A 474 3.73 -12.62 -22.85
N GLU A 475 3.68 -11.97 -21.68
CA GLU A 475 3.52 -12.57 -20.35
C GLU A 475 4.70 -13.46 -19.88
N VAL A 476 5.88 -13.32 -20.48
CA VAL A 476 7.09 -14.05 -20.08
C VAL A 476 7.88 -13.27 -19.03
N THR A 477 8.06 -13.85 -17.85
CA THR A 477 8.72 -13.18 -16.69
C THR A 477 9.79 -14.04 -15.99
N ASN A 478 9.97 -15.28 -16.43
CA ASN A 478 10.80 -16.29 -15.79
C ASN A 478 12.17 -16.52 -16.47
N VAL A 479 12.44 -15.84 -17.60
CA VAL A 479 13.72 -15.84 -18.33
C VAL A 479 14.05 -14.40 -18.76
N SER A 480 15.33 -14.08 -18.96
CA SER A 480 15.70 -12.75 -19.48
C SER A 480 15.26 -12.63 -20.94
N GLY A 481 15.04 -11.41 -21.42
CA GLY A 481 14.78 -11.15 -22.82
C GLY A 481 15.94 -11.62 -23.71
N PHE A 482 17.18 -11.53 -23.22
CA PHE A 482 18.35 -12.03 -23.93
C PHE A 482 18.32 -13.55 -24.11
N GLU A 483 17.85 -14.29 -23.11
CA GLU A 483 17.66 -15.75 -23.20
C GLU A 483 16.38 -16.15 -23.94
N PHE A 484 15.37 -15.28 -23.96
CA PHE A 484 14.06 -15.55 -24.56
C PHE A 484 14.07 -15.43 -26.08
N TRP A 485 14.72 -14.39 -26.61
CA TRP A 485 14.70 -14.09 -28.04
C TRP A 485 15.80 -14.83 -28.81
N ALA A 486 15.47 -15.24 -30.03
CA ALA A 486 16.38 -15.77 -31.04
C ALA A 486 16.17 -15.01 -32.34
N LEU A 487 17.23 -14.90 -33.13
CA LEU A 487 17.21 -14.29 -34.44
C LEU A 487 16.87 -15.33 -35.51
N GLU A 488 15.91 -15.04 -36.38
CA GLU A 488 15.59 -15.90 -37.51
C GLU A 488 16.65 -15.74 -38.62
N GLN A 489 17.45 -16.79 -38.88
CA GLN A 489 18.47 -16.80 -39.94
C GLN A 489 18.51 -18.17 -40.66
N ASP A 490 18.73 -18.15 -41.98
CA ASP A 490 18.93 -19.34 -42.81
C ASP A 490 17.85 -20.45 -42.67
N GLY A 491 16.61 -20.06 -42.32
CA GLY A 491 15.48 -20.99 -42.13
C GLY A 491 15.48 -21.69 -40.76
N GLY A 492 16.19 -21.15 -39.77
CA GLY A 492 16.17 -21.59 -38.37
C GLY A 492 16.31 -20.43 -37.38
N LEU A 493 16.34 -20.75 -36.09
CA LEU A 493 16.45 -19.79 -35.00
C LEU A 493 17.84 -19.86 -34.35
N ALA A 494 18.50 -18.71 -34.23
CA ALA A 494 19.79 -18.56 -33.56
C ALA A 494 19.61 -17.76 -32.24
N PRO A 495 19.78 -18.38 -31.06
CA PRO A 495 19.71 -17.66 -29.79
C PRO A 495 20.69 -16.49 -29.73
N LEU A 496 20.34 -15.40 -29.04
CA LEU A 496 21.18 -14.18 -29.05
C LEU A 496 22.60 -14.39 -28.49
N ALA A 497 22.78 -15.34 -27.58
CA ALA A 497 24.11 -15.77 -27.12
C ALA A 497 24.98 -16.33 -28.26
N GLU A 498 24.36 -17.08 -29.19
CA GLU A 498 25.03 -17.63 -30.38
C GLU A 498 25.29 -16.53 -31.42
N VAL A 499 24.34 -15.62 -31.62
CA VAL A 499 24.52 -14.43 -32.48
C VAL A 499 25.73 -13.62 -32.02
N MET A 500 25.88 -13.40 -30.70
CA MET A 500 27.04 -12.72 -30.15
C MET A 500 28.35 -13.50 -30.33
N ALA A 501 28.31 -14.82 -30.15
CA ALA A 501 29.48 -15.68 -30.33
C ALA A 501 29.99 -15.69 -31.79
N ASN A 502 29.09 -15.50 -32.77
CA ASN A 502 29.43 -15.44 -34.19
C ASN A 502 30.00 -14.08 -34.65
N GLY A 503 29.97 -13.07 -33.77
CA GLY A 503 30.47 -11.72 -34.06
C GLY A 503 29.45 -10.81 -34.76
N PRO A 504 29.69 -9.49 -34.80
CA PRO A 504 28.77 -8.54 -35.42
C PRO A 504 28.72 -8.72 -36.94
N ARG A 505 27.55 -8.47 -37.54
CA ARG A 505 27.35 -8.51 -38.98
C ARG A 505 27.85 -7.20 -39.62
N ASP A 506 28.52 -7.31 -40.77
CA ASP A 506 28.99 -6.15 -41.54
C ASP A 506 27.77 -5.32 -41.99
N ARG A 507 27.79 -4.01 -41.66
CA ARG A 507 26.75 -3.03 -42.04
C ARG A 507 26.71 -2.72 -43.54
#